data_AF-A0A1I7YV30-F1
#
_entry.id   AF-A0A1I7YV30-F1
#
_cell.length_a   1.000
_cell.length_b   1.000
_cell.length_c   1.000
_cell.angle_alpha   90.00
_cell.angle_beta   90.00
_cell.angle_gamma   90.00
#
_symmetry.space_group_name_H-M   'P 1'
#
loop_
_entity.id
_entity.type
_entity.pdbx_description
1 polymer ?
#
loop_
_entity_poly.entity_id
_entity_poly.type
_entity_poly.pdbx_seq_one_letter_code
_entity_poly.pdbx_strand_id
1 'polypeptide(L)'
;MNRSVMLTSKLFKQVVSRRSLHKGVDSTPPMRFMSIPEKLGLYFFIAGTCLSYPTYVMLNLDNLRPRGDNELAPHVVEEMEARRAARK
;
A
#
# COMPACT_ATOMS: atom_id res chain seq x y z
N MET A 1 42.26 -2.87 -28.97
CA MET A 1 41.42 -3.36 -27.85
C MET A 1 42.18 -3.13 -26.55
N ASN A 2 41.76 -2.15 -25.75
CA ASN A 2 42.61 -1.58 -24.69
C ASN A 2 42.72 -2.53 -23.47
N ARG A 3 43.95 -2.88 -23.07
CA ARG A 3 44.26 -3.81 -21.97
C ARG A 3 43.55 -3.44 -20.66
N SER A 4 43.32 -2.16 -20.41
CA SER A 4 42.59 -1.65 -19.25
C SER A 4 41.14 -2.14 -19.19
N VAL A 5 40.47 -2.31 -20.32
CA VAL A 5 39.08 -2.81 -20.40
C VAL A 5 39.02 -4.33 -20.14
N MET A 6 40.07 -5.07 -20.50
CA MET A 6 40.19 -6.49 -20.16
C MET A 6 40.50 -6.72 -18.68
N LEU A 7 41.30 -5.85 -18.06
CA LEU A 7 41.64 -5.95 -16.63
C LEU A 7 40.44 -5.63 -15.75
N THR A 8 39.68 -4.59 -16.08
CA THR A 8 38.44 -4.26 -15.35
C THR A 8 37.42 -5.39 -15.46
N SER A 9 37.18 -5.92 -16.66
CA SER A 9 36.25 -7.05 -16.85
C SER A 9 36.67 -8.33 -16.12
N LYS A 10 37.97 -8.63 -16.03
CA LYS A 10 38.49 -9.77 -15.23
C LYS A 10 38.29 -9.55 -13.72
N LEU A 11 38.56 -8.34 -13.22
CA LEU A 11 38.34 -7.98 -11.82
C LEU A 11 36.85 -8.05 -11.43
N PHE A 12 35.96 -7.52 -12.27
CA PHE A 12 34.51 -7.61 -12.07
C PHE A 12 34.03 -9.07 -12.05
N LYS A 13 34.50 -9.91 -12.98
CA LYS A 13 34.19 -11.35 -12.99
C LYS A 13 34.69 -12.06 -11.73
N GLN A 14 35.88 -11.70 -11.24
CA GLN A 14 36.45 -12.29 -10.02
C GLN A 14 35.68 -11.89 -8.75
N VAL A 15 35.21 -10.64 -8.64
CA VAL A 15 34.40 -10.16 -7.52
C VAL A 15 33.01 -10.81 -7.51
N VAL A 16 32.37 -10.94 -8.68
CA VAL A 16 31.07 -11.60 -8.82
C VAL A 16 31.18 -13.11 -8.53
N SER A 17 32.22 -13.77 -9.03
CA SER A 17 32.48 -15.20 -8.79
C SER A 17 32.74 -15.50 -7.30
N ARG A 18 33.55 -14.68 -6.61
CA ARG A 18 33.77 -14.84 -5.16
C ARG A 18 32.49 -14.64 -4.33
N ARG A 19 31.62 -13.69 -4.70
CA ARG A 19 30.33 -13.48 -4.02
C ARG A 19 29.34 -14.62 -4.27
N SER A 20 29.32 -15.20 -5.47
CA SER A 20 28.46 -16.32 -5.81
C SER A 20 28.89 -17.63 -5.12
N LEU A 21 30.19 -17.82 -4.89
CA LEU A 21 30.72 -19.00 -4.18
C LEU A 21 30.50 -18.91 -2.66
N HIS A 22 30.61 -17.72 -2.07
CA HIS A 22 30.34 -17.50 -0.64
C HIS A 22 28.83 -17.46 -0.32
N LYS A 23 27.98 -17.22 -1.32
CA LYS A 23 26.53 -17.16 -1.20
C LYS A 23 25.90 -18.17 -2.16
N GLY A 24 26.28 -19.44 -2.02
CA GLY A 24 25.77 -20.53 -2.84
C GLY A 24 24.24 -20.64 -2.80
N VAL A 25 23.68 -21.33 -3.79
CA VAL A 25 22.23 -21.55 -3.95
C VAL A 25 21.61 -22.23 -2.72
N ASP A 26 22.39 -23.05 -2.00
CA ASP A 26 21.99 -23.73 -0.75
C ASP A 26 22.50 -23.04 0.52
N SER A 27 23.11 -21.86 0.41
CA SER A 27 23.39 -21.06 1.60
C SER A 27 22.07 -20.52 2.12
N THR A 28 21.70 -20.83 3.36
CA THR A 28 20.66 -20.06 4.04
C THR A 28 21.07 -18.59 3.90
N PRO A 29 20.20 -17.73 3.32
CA PRO A 29 20.51 -16.33 3.19
C PRO A 29 21.00 -15.86 4.55
N PRO A 30 22.07 -15.04 4.66
CA PRO A 30 22.47 -14.52 5.96
C PRO A 30 21.25 -13.78 6.50
N MET A 31 20.52 -14.43 7.40
CA MET A 31 19.30 -13.89 7.95
C MET A 31 19.82 -12.82 8.90
N ARG A 32 19.94 -11.59 8.37
CA ARG A 32 20.36 -10.45 9.15
C ARG A 32 19.43 -10.43 10.35
N PHE A 33 20.02 -10.63 11.53
CA PHE A 33 19.26 -10.62 12.76
C PHE A 33 18.51 -9.30 12.80
N MET A 34 17.19 -9.40 12.79
CA MET A 34 16.29 -8.28 12.96
C MET A 34 15.63 -8.49 14.31
N SER A 35 15.91 -7.57 15.21
CA SER A 35 15.34 -7.54 16.54
C SER A 35 13.81 -7.45 16.47
N ILE A 36 13.14 -7.92 17.52
CA ILE A 36 11.67 -7.81 17.64
C ILE A 36 11.17 -6.38 17.40
N PRO A 37 11.76 -5.31 17.97
CA PRO A 37 11.29 -3.95 17.70
C PRO A 37 11.44 -3.54 16.23
N GLU A 38 12.50 -3.96 15.54
CA GLU A 38 12.65 -3.68 14.10
C GLU A 38 11.57 -4.38 13.27
N LYS A 39 11.20 -5.62 13.63
CA LYS A 39 10.08 -6.33 12.98
C LYS A 39 8.75 -5.62 13.19
N LEU A 40 8.48 -5.21 14.42
CA LEU A 40 7.26 -4.46 14.76
C LEU A 40 7.22 -3.12 14.03
N GLY A 41 8.33 -2.37 14.03
CA GLY A 41 8.45 -1.11 13.32
C GLY A 41 8.19 -1.25 11.82
N LEU A 42 8.79 -2.26 11.19
CA LEU A 42 8.55 -2.55 9.77
C LEU A 42 7.09 -2.92 9.49
N TYR A 43 6.48 -3.74 10.35
CA TYR A 43 5.07 -4.11 10.21
C TYR A 43 4.14 -2.90 10.29
N PHE A 44 4.30 -2.05 11.31
CA PHE A 44 3.49 -0.85 11.46
C PHE A 44 3.75 0.18 10.35
N PHE A 45 4.98 0.26 9.84
CA PHE A 45 5.29 1.10 8.70
C PHE A 45 4.55 0.63 7.43
N ILE A 46 4.58 -0.66 7.12
CA ILE A 46 3.88 -1.23 5.97
C ILE A 46 2.36 -1.06 6.14
N ALA A 47 1.83 -1.43 7.30
CA ALA A 47 0.40 -1.29 7.58
C ALA A 47 -0.04 0.18 7.49
N GLY A 48 0.70 1.10 8.10
CA GLY A 48 0.41 2.52 8.07
C GLY A 48 0.45 3.10 6.66
N THR A 49 1.48 2.79 5.88
CA THR A 49 1.59 3.27 4.49
C THR A 49 0.46 2.72 3.61
N CYS A 50 0.20 1.41 3.64
CA CYS A 50 -0.88 0.81 2.86
C CYS A 50 -2.29 1.25 3.29
N LEU A 51 -2.52 1.51 4.58
CA LEU A 51 -3.84 1.89 5.09
C LEU A 51 -4.08 3.40 5.11
N SER A 52 -3.03 4.23 5.10
CA SER A 52 -3.15 5.70 5.21
C SER A 52 -4.12 6.31 4.20
N TYR A 53 -3.89 6.04 2.91
CA TYR A 53 -4.70 6.59 1.83
C TYR A 53 -6.16 6.08 1.83
N PRO A 54 -6.44 4.76 1.85
CA PRO A 54 -7.82 4.29 1.85
C PRO A 54 -8.59 4.75 3.10
N THR A 55 -7.93 4.84 4.27
CA THR A 55 -8.56 5.36 5.49
C THR A 55 -8.95 6.82 5.33
N TYR A 56 -8.05 7.66 4.78
CA TYR A 56 -8.37 9.06 4.49
C TYR A 56 -9.54 9.19 3.52
N VAL A 57 -9.52 8.42 2.42
CA VAL A 57 -10.59 8.46 1.42
C VAL A 57 -11.93 8.11 2.05
N MET A 58 -12.00 7.01 2.81
CA MET A 58 -13.25 6.56 3.44
C MET A 58 -13.80 7.57 4.44
N LEU A 59 -12.93 8.21 5.21
CA LEU A 59 -13.33 9.25 6.16
C LEU A 59 -13.75 10.56 5.49
N ASN A 60 -13.19 10.86 4.31
CA ASN A 60 -13.45 12.09 3.57
C ASN A 60 -14.42 11.88 2.40
N LEU A 61 -15.15 10.76 2.37
CA LEU A 61 -16.00 10.38 1.24
C LEU A 61 -17.10 11.40 0.96
N ASP A 62 -17.74 11.96 1.99
CA ASP A 62 -18.82 12.93 1.80
C ASP A 62 -18.32 14.24 1.17
N ASN A 63 -17.05 14.60 1.38
CA ASN A 63 -16.43 15.77 0.73
C ASN A 63 -15.92 15.45 -0.68
N LEU A 64 -15.40 14.24 -0.90
CA LEU A 64 -14.90 13.78 -2.20
C LEU A 64 -16.03 13.47 -3.19
N ARG A 65 -17.17 13.02 -2.67
CA ARG A 65 -18.38 12.70 -3.43
C ARG A 65 -19.59 13.17 -2.62
N PRO A 66 -19.98 14.44 -2.77
CA PRO A 66 -21.22 14.94 -2.20
C PRO A 66 -22.38 14.01 -2.57
N ARG A 67 -23.19 13.65 -1.57
CA ARG A 67 -24.40 12.88 -1.81
C ARG A 67 -25.34 13.73 -2.65
N GLY A 68 -26.00 13.11 -3.61
CA GLY A 68 -27.08 13.78 -4.33
C GLY A 68 -28.17 14.18 -3.33
N ASP A 69 -28.90 15.24 -3.65
CA ASP A 69 -30.02 15.69 -2.84
C ASP A 69 -31.00 14.51 -2.66
N ASN A 70 -31.29 14.16 -1.40
CA ASN A 70 -32.27 13.14 -1.06
C ASN A 70 -33.69 13.73 -1.24
N GLU A 71 -34.03 14.10 -2.47
CA GLU A 71 -35.36 14.55 -2.81
C GLU A 71 -36.27 13.32 -2.91
N LEU A 72 -37.30 13.27 -2.05
CA LEU A 72 -38.38 12.30 -2.23
C LEU A 72 -39.12 12.67 -3.52
N ALA A 73 -39.52 11.66 -4.29
CA ALA A 73 -40.36 11.89 -5.45
C ALA A 73 -41.64 12.64 -5.03
N PRO A 74 -42.14 13.61 -5.83
CA PRO A 74 -43.22 14.51 -5.42
C PRO A 74 -44.47 13.78 -4.90
N HIS A 75 -44.84 12.68 -5.56
CA HIS A 75 -45.99 11.86 -5.16
C HIS A 75 -45.84 11.25 -3.75
N VAL A 76 -44.62 10.93 -3.31
CA VAL A 76 -44.37 10.38 -1.96
C VAL A 76 -44.54 11.47 -0.90
N VAL A 77 -44.15 12.71 -1.23
CA VAL A 77 -44.36 13.87 -0.36
C VAL A 77 -45.86 14.14 -0.18
N GLU A 78 -46.62 14.13 -1.28
CA GLU A 78 -48.08 14.27 -1.26
C GLU A 78 -48.77 13.18 -0.42
N GLU A 79 -48.36 11.92 -0.58
CA GLU A 79 -48.88 10.81 0.24
C GLU A 79 -48.58 10.99 1.74
N MET A 80 -47.37 11.44 2.08
CA MET A 80 -46.99 11.70 3.47
C MET A 80 -47.79 12.85 4.08
N GLU A 81 -48.03 13.92 3.32
CA GLU A 81 -48.85 15.05 3.75
C GLU A 81 -50.31 14.64 3.95
N ALA A 82 -50.89 13.86 3.03
CA ALA A 82 -52.24 13.32 3.16
C ALA A 82 -52.39 12.44 4.42
N ARG A 83 -51.41 11.56 4.68
CA ARG A 83 -51.38 10.73 5.89
C ARG A 83 -51.21 11.54 7.18
N ARG A 84 -50.45 12.64 7.12
CA ARG A 84 -50.26 13.54 8.28
C ARG A 84 -51.53 14.36 8.56
N ALA A 85 -52.24 14.80 7.51
CA ALA A 85 -53.52 15.48 7.62
C ALA A 85 -54.62 14.56 8.19
N ALA A 86 -54.67 13.30 7.78
CA ALA A 86 -55.65 12.32 8.29
C ALA A 86 -55.47 11.95 9.78
N ARG A 87 -54.33 12.28 10.38
CA ARG A 87 -54.03 12.02 11.81
C ARG A 87 -54.28 13.22 12.72
N LYS A 88 -54.62 14.39 12.15
CA LYS A 88 -54.84 15.65 12.86
C LYS A 88 -56.33 15.92 12.95
#